data_AF-A0A7X6SYC2-F1
#
_entry.id   AF-A0A7X6SYC2-F1
#
_cell.length_a   1.000
_cell.length_b   1.000
_cell.length_c   1.000
_cell.angle_alpha   90.00
_cell.angle_beta   90.00
_cell.angle_gamma   90.00
#
_symmetry.space_group_name_H-M   'P 1'
#
loop_
_entity.id
_entity.type
_entity.pdbx_description
1 polymer ?
#
loop_
_entity_poly.entity_id
_entity_poly.type
_entity_poly.pdbx_seq_one_letter_code
_entity_poly.pdbx_strand_id
1 'polypeptide(L)'
;YQTYIGVGYIDYENGDYFNRYLIADDKQVHGVITKSEGESAVFKRGRFGNIIITPFGNVAVAICYDARRRHFYENIKDEAIGLIVFPHGSPADPKKDAEESRTNDYICNTYADAFGVPVIYINSVGKLEYMPGKMGALMKKAGFTMNGKSKIYVNSGNSIPCDIKAATVLDIGISEHKRKKDIRFYGDDLIKGNFLFRHFILKPDVLAVIRKYDEHLKKV
;
A
#
# COMPACT_ATOMS: atom_id res chain seq x y z
N TYR A 1 19.66 15.06 -11.95
CA TYR A 1 18.75 15.70 -10.98
C TYR A 1 18.98 15.08 -9.62
N GLN A 2 18.96 15.84 -8.53
CA GLN A 2 18.98 15.27 -7.17
C GLN A 2 17.58 14.75 -6.83
N THR A 3 17.15 13.69 -7.50
CA THR A 3 15.79 13.16 -7.45
C THR A 3 15.80 11.73 -6.97
N TYR A 4 14.95 11.46 -5.99
CA TYR A 4 14.66 10.10 -5.55
C TYR A 4 13.37 9.63 -6.21
N ILE A 5 13.41 8.41 -6.76
CA ILE A 5 12.29 7.79 -7.45
C ILE A 5 11.86 6.57 -6.65
N GLY A 6 10.59 6.55 -6.25
CA GLY A 6 9.95 5.40 -5.64
C GLY A 6 9.06 4.67 -6.66
N VAL A 7 9.24 3.36 -6.84
CA VAL A 7 8.49 2.59 -7.86
C VAL A 7 8.13 1.20 -7.38
N GLY A 8 6.88 0.80 -7.67
CA GLY A 8 6.41 -0.57 -7.49
C GLY A 8 6.77 -1.44 -8.69
N TYR A 9 7.24 -2.66 -8.46
CA TYR A 9 7.66 -3.58 -9.51
C TYR A 9 7.41 -5.04 -9.13
N ILE A 10 7.43 -5.90 -10.13
CA ILE A 10 7.39 -7.36 -9.95
C ILE A 10 8.83 -7.86 -9.97
N ASP A 11 9.17 -8.67 -8.98
CA ASP A 11 10.46 -9.32 -8.87
C ASP A 11 10.32 -10.84 -8.94
N TYR A 12 11.37 -11.54 -9.39
CA TYR A 12 11.44 -12.99 -9.40
C TYR A 12 12.76 -13.43 -8.80
N GLU A 13 12.68 -14.13 -7.67
CA GLU A 13 13.85 -14.52 -6.91
C GLU A 13 13.63 -15.93 -6.32
N ASN A 14 14.61 -16.81 -6.50
CA ASN A 14 14.61 -18.17 -5.95
C ASN A 14 13.34 -18.99 -6.26
N GLY A 15 12.77 -18.83 -7.46
CA GLY A 15 11.56 -19.57 -7.86
C GLY A 15 10.24 -18.88 -7.56
N ASP A 16 10.28 -17.74 -6.85
CA ASP A 16 9.09 -17.06 -6.36
C ASP A 16 8.95 -15.67 -6.97
N TYR A 17 7.71 -15.25 -7.26
CA TYR A 17 7.40 -13.88 -7.63
C TYR A 17 7.08 -13.03 -6.40
N PHE A 18 7.50 -11.77 -6.41
CA PHE A 18 7.25 -10.81 -5.35
C PHE A 18 6.67 -9.51 -5.90
N ASN A 19 5.77 -8.90 -5.12
CA ASN A 19 5.32 -7.53 -5.33
C ASN A 19 6.18 -6.63 -4.45
N ARG A 20 7.04 -5.81 -5.08
CA ARG A 20 8.07 -5.03 -4.39
C ARG A 20 7.94 -3.54 -4.70
N TYR A 21 8.50 -2.72 -3.81
CA TYR A 21 8.63 -1.28 -3.98
C TYR A 21 10.06 -0.87 -3.63
N LEU A 22 10.71 -0.09 -4.49
CA LEU A 22 12.06 0.40 -4.24
C LEU A 22 12.08 1.92 -4.20
N ILE A 23 13.12 2.48 -3.57
CA ILE A 23 13.50 3.89 -3.71
C ILE A 23 14.94 3.95 -4.20
N ALA A 24 15.19 4.72 -5.25
CA ALA A 24 16.51 4.88 -5.85
C ALA A 24 16.79 6.35 -6.21
N ASP A 25 18.07 6.69 -6.33
CA ASP A 25 18.55 7.90 -6.98
C ASP A 25 19.38 7.55 -8.23
N ASP A 26 20.17 8.50 -8.74
CA ASP A 26 21.04 8.29 -9.90
C ASP A 26 22.27 7.42 -9.61
N LYS A 27 22.53 7.07 -8.35
CA LYS A 27 23.73 6.34 -7.90
C LYS A 27 23.39 4.94 -7.40
N GLN A 28 22.27 4.78 -6.71
CA GLN A 28 21.96 3.54 -6.01
C GLN A 28 20.47 3.32 -5.74
N VAL A 29 20.14 2.05 -5.45
CA VAL A 29 18.90 1.66 -4.77
C VAL A 29 19.13 1.76 -3.26
N HIS A 30 18.35 2.57 -2.57
CA HIS A 30 18.46 2.76 -1.12
C HIS A 30 17.81 1.63 -0.33
N GLY A 31 16.82 0.96 -0.91
CA GLY A 31 16.22 -0.22 -0.31
C GLY A 31 15.00 -0.69 -1.08
N VAL A 32 14.49 -1.84 -0.66
CA VAL A 32 13.39 -2.55 -1.28
C VAL A 32 12.45 -3.08 -0.21
N ILE A 33 11.15 -2.82 -0.34
CA ILE A 33 10.08 -3.38 0.48
C ILE A 33 9.35 -4.43 -0.31
N THR A 34 9.09 -5.57 0.34
CA THR A 34 8.27 -6.65 -0.23
C THR A 34 6.90 -6.64 0.43
N LYS A 35 5.85 -6.75 -0.37
CA LYS A 35 4.47 -6.83 0.12
C LYS A 35 4.28 -8.09 0.97
N SER A 36 3.86 -7.91 2.21
CA SER A 36 3.65 -9.02 3.15
C SER A 36 2.37 -9.79 2.83
N GLU A 37 1.28 -9.07 2.53
CA GLU A 37 0.02 -9.66 2.10
C GLU A 37 -0.16 -9.63 0.58
N GLY A 38 0.78 -10.22 -0.15
CA GLY A 38 0.75 -10.35 -1.60
C GLY A 38 -0.52 -11.02 -2.15
N GLU A 39 -0.91 -10.62 -3.37
CA GLU A 39 -1.94 -11.27 -4.18
C GLU A 39 -1.57 -12.75 -4.32
N SER A 40 -2.25 -13.59 -3.53
CA SER A 40 -1.72 -14.92 -3.19
C SER A 40 -1.70 -15.91 -4.35
N ALA A 41 -2.27 -15.51 -5.49
CA ALA A 41 -2.29 -16.30 -6.72
C ALA A 41 -0.96 -16.25 -7.46
N VAL A 42 -0.18 -15.20 -7.22
CA VAL A 42 1.01 -14.87 -8.01
C VAL A 42 2.20 -14.65 -7.10
N PHE A 43 2.02 -13.96 -5.97
CA PHE A 43 3.12 -13.50 -5.15
C PHE A 43 3.30 -14.30 -3.87
N LYS A 44 4.56 -14.58 -3.54
CA LYS A 44 4.95 -15.12 -2.25
C LYS A 44 4.60 -14.14 -1.13
N ARG A 45 3.98 -14.69 -0.09
CA ARG A 45 3.61 -13.97 1.13
C ARG A 45 4.67 -14.17 2.20
N GLY A 46 4.76 -13.24 3.15
CA GLY A 46 5.70 -13.31 4.24
C GLY A 46 5.49 -12.23 5.29
N ARG A 47 6.44 -12.14 6.22
CA ARG A 47 6.60 -10.99 7.10
C ARG A 47 7.90 -10.30 6.71
N PHE A 48 7.77 -9.16 6.06
CA PHE A 48 8.91 -8.38 5.59
C PHE A 48 9.02 -7.07 6.36
N GLY A 49 10.20 -6.45 6.36
CA GLY A 49 10.38 -5.10 6.85
C GLY A 49 9.62 -4.08 6.01
N ASN A 50 9.39 -2.90 6.57
CA ASN A 50 8.60 -1.84 5.93
C ASN A 50 9.32 -0.49 5.87
N ILE A 51 10.63 -0.43 6.13
CA ILE A 51 11.40 0.83 6.18
C ILE A 51 12.53 0.80 5.17
N ILE A 52 12.63 1.87 4.38
CA ILE A 52 13.78 2.17 3.54
C ILE A 52 14.51 3.36 4.17
N ILE A 53 15.78 3.17 4.51
CA ILE A 53 16.64 4.26 5.01
C ILE A 53 17.08 5.09 3.81
N THR A 54 16.84 6.39 3.84
CA THR A 54 17.25 7.31 2.77
C THR A 54 17.98 8.53 3.32
N PRO A 55 18.75 9.27 2.51
CA PRO A 55 19.44 10.48 2.98
C PRO A 55 18.52 11.61 3.46
N PHE A 56 17.23 11.57 3.10
CA PHE A 56 16.22 12.54 3.54
C PHE A 56 15.34 12.03 4.70
N GLY A 57 15.67 10.86 5.25
CA GLY A 57 14.99 10.23 6.39
C GLY A 57 14.40 8.85 6.08
N ASN A 58 14.05 8.11 7.11
CA ASN A 58 13.43 6.80 7.01
C ASN A 58 12.05 6.89 6.37
N VAL A 59 11.87 6.13 5.29
CA VAL A 59 10.61 6.04 4.56
C VAL A 59 9.92 4.72 4.89
N ALA A 60 8.78 4.80 5.56
CA ALA A 60 7.93 3.64 5.79
C ALA A 60 7.05 3.38 4.57
N VAL A 61 7.02 2.15 4.06
CA VAL A 61 6.23 1.76 2.89
C VAL A 61 5.32 0.59 3.21
N ALA A 62 4.03 0.74 2.90
CA ALA A 62 3.05 -0.35 2.99
C ALA A 62 2.34 -0.51 1.64
N ILE A 63 2.56 -1.66 0.99
CA ILE A 63 2.06 -1.89 -0.37
C ILE A 63 0.60 -2.35 -0.32
N CYS A 64 -0.28 -1.50 -0.85
CA CYS A 64 -1.70 -1.74 -1.00
C CYS A 64 -2.35 -2.18 0.33
N TYR A 65 -2.85 -3.43 0.39
CA TYR A 65 -3.56 -3.93 1.56
C TYR A 65 -2.75 -3.85 2.85
N ASP A 66 -1.41 -3.94 2.80
CA ASP A 66 -0.53 -3.82 3.97
C ASP A 66 -0.76 -2.53 4.77
N ALA A 67 -1.13 -1.42 4.10
CA ALA A 67 -1.40 -0.13 4.77
C ALA A 67 -2.54 -0.21 5.80
N ARG A 68 -3.42 -1.21 5.66
CA ARG A 68 -4.58 -1.43 6.54
C ARG A 68 -4.27 -2.43 7.64
N ARG A 69 -3.08 -3.05 7.64
CA ARG A 69 -2.78 -4.22 8.47
C ARG A 69 -1.92 -3.85 9.66
N ARG A 70 -2.22 -4.49 10.78
CA ARG A 70 -1.49 -4.29 12.05
C ARG A 70 0.01 -4.52 11.88
N HIS A 71 0.42 -5.51 11.10
CA HIS A 71 1.84 -5.83 10.94
C HIS A 71 2.66 -4.64 10.45
N PHE A 72 2.12 -3.81 9.54
CA PHE A 72 2.82 -2.62 9.08
C PHE A 72 3.07 -1.65 10.23
N TYR A 73 2.04 -1.36 11.05
CA TYR A 73 2.19 -0.53 12.24
C TYR A 73 3.21 -1.10 13.22
N GLU A 74 3.13 -2.39 13.55
CA GLU A 74 4.07 -3.03 14.48
C GLU A 74 5.53 -2.95 13.99
N ASN A 75 5.73 -2.97 12.66
CA ASN A 75 7.06 -2.88 12.06
C ASN A 75 7.66 -1.45 12.10
N ILE A 76 6.85 -0.41 12.30
CA ILE A 76 7.32 1.00 12.26
C ILE A 76 7.10 1.78 13.56
N LYS A 77 6.31 1.26 14.51
CA LYS A 77 5.81 2.00 15.67
C LYS A 77 6.89 2.52 16.63
N ASP A 78 8.06 1.88 16.63
CA ASP A 78 9.18 2.18 17.52
C ASP A 78 10.30 2.95 16.81
N GLU A 79 10.13 3.22 15.52
CA GLU A 79 11.12 3.86 14.65
C GLU A 79 10.84 5.35 14.47
N ALA A 80 11.90 6.11 14.18
CA ALA A 80 11.76 7.49 13.71
C ALA A 80 11.49 7.45 12.21
N ILE A 81 10.35 8.01 11.79
CA ILE A 81 9.89 7.96 10.39
C ILE A 81 9.82 9.38 9.85
N GLY A 82 10.35 9.63 8.66
CA GLY A 82 10.26 10.93 7.97
C GLY A 82 9.13 11.03 6.96
N LEU A 83 8.76 9.90 6.34
CA LEU A 83 7.75 9.83 5.29
C LEU A 83 7.06 8.48 5.31
N ILE A 84 5.75 8.44 5.05
CA ILE A 84 5.01 7.20 4.84
C ILE A 84 4.47 7.17 3.41
N VAL A 85 4.68 6.07 2.70
CA VAL A 85 4.22 5.88 1.31
C VAL A 85 3.34 4.64 1.20
N PHE A 86 2.19 4.83 0.57
CA PHE A 86 1.19 3.81 0.35
C PHE A 86 0.93 3.61 -1.15
N PRO A 87 1.81 2.88 -1.86
CA PRO A 87 1.60 2.54 -3.26
C PRO A 87 0.48 1.49 -3.38
N HIS A 88 -0.54 1.79 -4.18
CA HIS A 88 -1.74 0.99 -4.34
C HIS A 88 -2.02 0.65 -5.81
N GLY A 89 -2.52 -0.57 -6.00
CA GLY A 89 -3.32 -0.98 -7.15
C GLY A 89 -4.70 -1.40 -6.63
N SER A 90 -5.37 -0.50 -5.90
CA SER A 90 -6.66 -0.77 -5.26
C SER A 90 -7.84 -0.39 -6.15
N PRO A 91 -8.60 -1.36 -6.66
CA PRO A 91 -9.86 -1.10 -7.34
C PRO A 91 -10.97 -0.73 -6.35
N ALA A 92 -11.94 0.04 -6.81
CA ALA A 92 -13.07 0.47 -6.00
C ALA A 92 -14.41 0.34 -6.74
N ASP A 93 -15.49 0.22 -5.99
CA ASP A 93 -16.85 0.26 -6.50
C ASP A 93 -17.19 1.72 -6.89
N PRO A 94 -17.47 2.01 -8.18
CA PRO A 94 -17.80 3.37 -8.61
C PRO A 94 -19.08 3.92 -7.94
N LYS A 95 -19.97 3.04 -7.45
CA LYS A 95 -21.19 3.45 -6.73
C LYS A 95 -20.92 3.86 -5.29
N LYS A 96 -19.72 3.64 -4.77
CA LYS A 96 -19.32 3.92 -3.38
C LYS A 96 -18.17 4.90 -3.28
N ASP A 97 -18.04 5.79 -4.26
CA ASP A 97 -16.92 6.71 -4.37
C ASP A 97 -16.65 7.52 -3.09
N ALA A 98 -17.71 8.09 -2.48
CA ALA A 98 -17.59 8.87 -1.25
C ALA A 98 -17.23 8.01 -0.02
N GLU A 99 -17.61 6.74 0.03
CA GLU A 99 -17.20 5.80 1.08
C GLU A 99 -15.71 5.47 0.94
N GLU A 100 -15.25 5.27 -0.29
CA GLU A 100 -13.84 5.00 -0.60
C GLU A 100 -12.94 6.18 -0.24
N SER A 101 -13.32 7.42 -0.62
CA SER A 101 -12.55 8.61 -0.26
C SER A 101 -12.44 8.78 1.25
N ARG A 102 -13.56 8.62 1.98
CA ARG A 102 -13.56 8.71 3.45
C ARG A 102 -12.70 7.63 4.09
N THR A 103 -12.68 6.43 3.53
CA THR A 103 -11.87 5.32 4.03
C THR A 103 -10.38 5.61 3.82
N ASN A 104 -9.99 6.08 2.64
CA ASN A 104 -8.60 6.42 2.34
C ASN A 104 -8.12 7.61 3.15
N ASP A 105 -8.96 8.64 3.30
CA ASP A 105 -8.69 9.78 4.18
C ASP A 105 -8.53 9.34 5.64
N TYR A 106 -9.38 8.45 6.14
CA TYR A 106 -9.27 7.92 7.50
C TYR A 106 -7.94 7.17 7.70
N ILE A 107 -7.58 6.26 6.79
CA ILE A 107 -6.35 5.48 6.90
C ILE A 107 -5.13 6.41 6.90
N CYS A 108 -5.03 7.30 5.92
CA CYS A 108 -3.86 8.14 5.75
C CYS A 108 -3.73 9.17 6.89
N ASN A 109 -4.82 9.83 7.29
CA ASN A 109 -4.78 10.76 8.42
C ASN A 109 -4.48 10.05 9.75
N THR A 110 -4.90 8.78 9.92
CA THR A 110 -4.56 8.02 11.12
C THR A 110 -3.05 7.85 11.28
N TYR A 111 -2.32 7.56 10.19
CA TYR A 111 -0.87 7.50 10.20
C TYR A 111 -0.21 8.88 10.27
N ALA A 112 -0.72 9.86 9.50
CA ALA A 112 -0.21 11.23 9.51
C ALA A 112 -0.26 11.84 10.91
N ASP A 113 -1.37 11.63 11.63
CA ASP A 113 -1.49 12.11 13.01
C ASP A 113 -0.63 11.29 13.99
N ALA A 114 -0.55 9.98 13.80
CA ALA A 114 0.16 9.10 14.74
C ALA A 114 1.67 9.35 14.73
N PHE A 115 2.25 9.63 13.55
CA PHE A 115 3.68 9.88 13.39
C PHE A 115 4.00 11.36 13.26
N GLY A 116 3.04 12.20 12.87
CA GLY A 116 3.26 13.63 12.64
C GLY A 116 4.06 13.91 11.37
N VAL A 117 4.02 13.01 10.39
CA VAL A 117 4.79 13.08 9.14
C VAL A 117 3.89 12.99 7.91
N PRO A 118 4.37 13.43 6.73
CA PRO A 118 3.63 13.29 5.49
C PRO A 118 3.28 11.82 5.18
N VAL A 119 2.06 11.61 4.69
CA VAL A 119 1.62 10.31 4.16
C VAL A 119 1.24 10.49 2.69
N ILE A 120 1.83 9.71 1.80
CA ILE A 120 1.54 9.76 0.37
C ILE A 120 0.74 8.52 -0.02
N TYR A 121 -0.51 8.73 -0.41
CA TYR A 121 -1.34 7.69 -1.03
C TYR A 121 -1.23 7.79 -2.55
N ILE A 122 -0.83 6.71 -3.21
CA ILE A 122 -0.67 6.65 -4.67
C ILE A 122 -1.47 5.47 -5.16
N ASN A 123 -2.39 5.68 -6.11
CA ASN A 123 -3.18 4.58 -6.67
C ASN A 123 -3.31 4.70 -8.19
N SER A 124 -3.37 3.57 -8.87
CA SER A 124 -3.53 3.53 -10.33
C SER A 124 -4.92 4.02 -10.77
N VAL A 125 -5.01 4.47 -12.03
CA VAL A 125 -6.25 4.89 -12.70
C VAL A 125 -6.47 4.00 -13.93
N GLY A 126 -7.72 3.63 -14.21
CA GLY A 126 -8.07 2.85 -15.40
C GLY A 126 -9.05 1.71 -15.14
N LYS A 127 -9.02 0.71 -16.05
CA LYS A 127 -9.90 -0.46 -15.97
C LYS A 127 -9.38 -1.43 -14.91
N LEU A 128 -10.31 -2.18 -14.30
CA LEU A 128 -9.95 -3.33 -13.48
C LEU A 128 -9.28 -4.39 -14.37
N GLU A 129 -8.04 -4.74 -14.05
CA GLU A 129 -7.34 -5.86 -14.66
C GLU A 129 -7.92 -7.20 -14.20
N TYR A 130 -7.60 -8.27 -14.91
CA TYR A 130 -8.11 -9.59 -14.54
C TYR A 130 -7.62 -9.99 -13.15
N MET A 131 -8.56 -10.14 -12.21
CA MET A 131 -8.31 -10.71 -10.90
C MET A 131 -8.88 -12.13 -10.84
N PRO A 132 -8.08 -13.15 -10.47
CA PRO A 132 -8.57 -14.52 -10.34
C PRO A 132 -9.49 -14.68 -9.12
N GLY A 133 -10.26 -15.76 -9.09
CA GLY A 133 -11.08 -16.13 -7.93
C GLY A 133 -12.50 -15.55 -7.92
N LYS A 134 -13.27 -15.88 -6.88
CA LYS A 134 -14.67 -15.44 -6.76
C LYS A 134 -14.75 -13.94 -6.52
N MET A 135 -13.81 -13.39 -5.75
CA MET A 135 -13.73 -11.96 -5.49
C MET A 135 -13.57 -11.15 -6.79
N GLY A 136 -12.62 -11.53 -7.66
CA GLY A 136 -12.41 -10.86 -8.95
C GLY A 136 -13.63 -10.92 -9.87
N ALA A 137 -14.33 -12.06 -9.92
CA ALA A 137 -15.58 -12.19 -10.68
C ALA A 137 -16.70 -11.28 -10.16
N LEU A 138 -16.85 -11.17 -8.83
CA LEU A 138 -17.83 -10.27 -8.21
C LEU A 138 -17.51 -8.80 -8.48
N MET A 139 -16.23 -8.41 -8.37
CA MET A 139 -15.78 -7.04 -8.66
C MET A 139 -16.00 -6.66 -10.12
N LYS A 140 -15.68 -7.56 -11.06
CA LYS A 140 -15.95 -7.36 -12.49
C LYS A 140 -17.45 -7.19 -12.74
N LYS A 141 -18.29 -8.05 -12.13
CA LYS A 141 -19.76 -7.96 -12.26
C LYS A 141 -20.31 -6.66 -11.67
N ALA A 142 -19.73 -6.17 -10.58
CA ALA A 142 -20.10 -4.91 -9.95
C ALA A 142 -19.55 -3.67 -10.68
N GLY A 143 -18.67 -3.84 -11.67
CA GLY A 143 -18.12 -2.74 -12.47
C GLY A 143 -17.00 -1.97 -11.76
N PHE A 144 -16.23 -2.63 -10.89
CA PHE A 144 -15.11 -2.00 -10.20
C PHE A 144 -14.07 -1.45 -11.18
N THR A 145 -13.40 -0.36 -10.82
CA THR A 145 -12.35 0.28 -11.62
C THR A 145 -11.20 0.78 -10.74
N MET A 146 -10.06 1.05 -11.38
CA MET A 146 -8.94 1.74 -10.77
C MET A 146 -9.28 3.24 -10.75
N ASN A 147 -9.57 3.80 -9.57
CA ASN A 147 -10.15 5.13 -9.42
C ASN A 147 -9.13 6.23 -9.10
N GLY A 148 -7.85 5.89 -8.96
CA GLY A 148 -6.81 6.81 -8.50
C GLY A 148 -7.10 7.31 -7.09
N LYS A 149 -7.36 8.61 -6.96
CA LYS A 149 -7.44 9.33 -5.68
C LYS A 149 -6.11 9.45 -4.96
N SER A 150 -5.02 9.45 -5.72
CA SER A 150 -3.70 9.77 -5.20
C SER A 150 -3.75 11.13 -4.50
N LYS A 151 -3.17 11.21 -3.30
CA LYS A 151 -3.22 12.39 -2.44
C LYS A 151 -2.04 12.39 -1.47
N ILE A 152 -1.55 13.60 -1.20
CA ILE A 152 -0.53 13.85 -0.19
C ILE A 152 -1.24 14.39 1.06
N TYR A 153 -1.08 13.70 2.18
CA TYR A 153 -1.66 14.04 3.48
C TYR A 153 -0.59 14.70 4.33
N VAL A 154 -0.71 16.01 4.50
CA VAL A 154 0.24 16.86 5.24
C VAL A 154 -0.51 17.94 6.01
N ASN A 155 0.04 18.34 7.15
CA ASN A 155 -0.50 19.44 7.97
C ASN A 155 -0.18 20.82 7.37
N SER A 156 0.91 20.93 6.61
CA SER A 156 1.37 22.17 6.00
C SER A 156 2.17 21.87 4.74
N GLY A 157 2.02 22.70 3.72
CA GLY A 157 2.75 22.61 2.47
C GLY A 157 2.19 23.57 1.44
N ASN A 158 3.01 23.91 0.45
CA ASN A 158 2.59 24.77 -0.66
C ASN A 158 2.39 23.92 -1.91
N SER A 159 1.21 24.00 -2.51
CA SER A 159 0.98 23.33 -3.80
C SER A 159 1.84 24.00 -4.87
N ILE A 160 2.55 23.20 -5.65
CA ILE A 160 3.29 23.67 -6.82
C ILE A 160 2.43 23.39 -8.06
N PRO A 161 2.14 24.40 -8.90
CA PRO A 161 1.46 24.18 -10.18
C PRO A 161 2.24 23.18 -11.04
N CYS A 162 1.51 22.22 -11.64
CA CYS A 162 2.10 21.21 -12.50
C CYS A 162 1.19 20.95 -13.69
N ASP A 163 1.75 20.99 -14.90
CA ASP A 163 1.00 20.75 -16.14
C ASP A 163 0.71 19.27 -16.39
N ILE A 164 1.32 18.37 -15.59
CA ILE A 164 1.07 16.94 -15.68
C ILE A 164 -0.21 16.62 -14.91
N LYS A 165 -1.30 16.38 -15.64
CA LYS A 165 -2.64 16.10 -15.09
C LYS A 165 -2.68 14.98 -14.03
N ALA A 166 -1.79 13.98 -14.13
CA ALA A 166 -1.72 12.85 -13.19
C ALA A 166 -0.75 13.08 -12.03
N ALA A 167 -0.03 14.20 -12.00
CA ALA A 167 0.92 14.52 -10.95
C ALA A 167 0.30 15.46 -9.92
N THR A 168 0.75 15.32 -8.68
CA THR A 168 0.46 16.25 -7.58
C THR A 168 1.80 16.62 -6.97
N VAL A 169 2.08 17.91 -6.90
CA VAL A 169 3.39 18.43 -6.46
C VAL A 169 3.15 19.38 -5.29
N LEU A 170 3.81 19.08 -4.17
CA LEU A 170 3.78 19.91 -2.98
C LEU A 170 5.21 20.16 -2.51
N ASP A 171 5.49 21.40 -2.13
CA ASP A 171 6.66 21.76 -1.34
C ASP A 171 6.36 21.51 0.14
N ILE A 172 7.09 20.57 0.73
CA ILE A 172 6.91 20.12 2.11
C ILE A 172 8.26 19.87 2.77
N GLY A 173 8.36 20.22 4.06
CA GLY A 173 9.48 19.79 4.88
C GLY A 173 9.35 18.31 5.24
N ILE A 174 10.43 17.55 5.08
CA ILE A 174 10.54 16.16 5.54
C ILE A 174 11.51 16.15 6.73
N SER A 175 11.07 15.55 7.84
CA SER A 175 11.88 15.38 9.04
C SER A 175 11.40 14.15 9.80
N GLU A 176 12.32 13.41 10.42
CA GLU A 176 11.99 12.18 11.13
C GLU A 176 11.35 12.46 12.49
N HIS A 177 10.19 11.85 12.73
CA HIS A 177 9.46 11.97 13.98
C HIS A 177 9.27 10.58 14.57
N LYS A 178 9.41 10.49 15.90
CA LYS A 178 8.90 9.33 16.63
C LYS A 178 7.38 9.41 16.73
N ARG A 179 6.76 8.25 16.79
CA ARG A 179 5.31 8.12 16.99
C ARG A 179 4.84 8.91 18.23
N LYS A 180 3.77 9.68 18.05
CA LYS A 180 3.15 10.57 19.04
C LYS A 180 1.97 9.92 19.76
N LYS A 181 1.27 8.99 19.10
CA LYS A 181 0.12 8.26 19.67
C LYS A 181 -0.02 6.86 19.10
N ASP A 182 -0.70 5.98 19.84
CA ASP A 182 -1.04 4.64 19.35
C ASP A 182 -2.16 4.69 18.31
N ILE A 183 -2.09 3.76 17.37
CA ILE A 183 -3.16 3.52 16.41
C ILE A 183 -4.07 2.40 16.93
N ARG A 184 -5.39 2.63 16.91
CA ARG A 184 -6.39 1.63 17.27
C ARG A 184 -6.65 0.69 16.10
N PHE A 185 -6.70 -0.61 16.38
CA PHE A 185 -7.00 -1.67 15.41
C PHE A 185 -8.22 -2.50 15.84
N TYR A 186 -8.87 -3.12 14.87
CA TYR A 186 -9.96 -4.10 15.03
C TYR A 186 -9.46 -5.48 14.58
N GLY A 187 -8.87 -6.23 15.52
CA GLY A 187 -8.08 -7.41 15.18
C GLY A 187 -6.78 -6.99 14.49
N ASP A 188 -6.56 -7.48 13.27
CA ASP A 188 -5.41 -7.12 12.43
C ASP A 188 -5.70 -6.00 11.43
N ASP A 189 -6.91 -5.47 11.39
CA ASP A 189 -7.32 -4.44 10.43
C ASP A 189 -7.51 -3.09 11.11
N LEU A 190 -7.09 -2.01 10.43
CA LEU A 190 -7.30 -0.64 10.90
C LEU A 190 -8.78 -0.26 10.94
N ILE A 191 -9.57 -0.84 10.04
CA ILE A 191 -11.02 -0.64 9.96
C ILE A 191 -11.76 -1.93 10.34
N LYS A 192 -12.90 -1.80 11.01
CA LYS A 192 -13.74 -2.95 11.41
C LYS A 192 -14.24 -3.76 10.20
N GLY A 193 -14.64 -3.07 9.12
CA GLY A 193 -15.14 -3.68 7.88
C GLY A 193 -16.34 -4.62 8.07
N ASN A 194 -16.68 -5.37 7.02
CA ASN A 194 -17.74 -6.38 7.06
C ASN A 194 -17.17 -7.74 7.50
N PHE A 195 -17.54 -8.16 8.71
CA PHE A 195 -17.08 -9.41 9.32
C PHE A 195 -17.44 -10.65 8.47
N LEU A 196 -18.66 -10.70 7.94
CA LEU A 196 -19.14 -11.83 7.14
C LEU A 196 -18.34 -11.93 5.84
N PHE A 197 -18.13 -10.80 5.15
CA PHE A 197 -17.32 -10.77 3.94
C PHE A 197 -15.90 -11.26 4.19
N ARG A 198 -15.26 -10.79 5.28
CA ARG A 198 -13.89 -11.20 5.62
C ARG A 198 -13.79 -12.70 5.91
N HIS A 199 -14.73 -13.25 6.67
CA HIS A 199 -14.65 -14.64 7.13
C HIS A 199 -15.14 -15.65 6.10
N PHE A 200 -16.18 -15.32 5.32
CA PHE A 200 -16.81 -16.28 4.42
C PHE A 200 -16.45 -16.09 2.94
N ILE A 201 -15.87 -14.95 2.56
CA ILE A 201 -15.44 -14.71 1.18
C ILE A 201 -13.92 -14.53 1.12
N LEU A 202 -13.38 -13.50 1.76
CA LEU A 202 -11.97 -13.11 1.59
C LEU A 202 -11.00 -14.19 2.09
N LYS A 203 -11.13 -14.64 3.35
CA LYS A 203 -10.25 -15.65 3.93
C LYS A 203 -10.27 -16.98 3.14
N PRO A 204 -11.45 -17.54 2.79
CA PRO A 204 -11.50 -18.75 1.98
C PRO A 204 -10.90 -18.59 0.58
N ASP A 205 -11.14 -17.47 -0.10
CA ASP A 205 -10.59 -17.22 -1.45
C ASP A 205 -9.05 -17.14 -1.39
N VAL A 206 -8.49 -16.42 -0.42
CA VAL A 206 -7.04 -16.36 -0.16
C VAL A 206 -6.47 -17.75 0.12
N LEU A 207 -7.07 -18.53 1.01
CA LEU A 207 -6.58 -19.88 1.34
C LEU A 207 -6.65 -20.85 0.14
N ALA A 208 -7.73 -20.80 -0.63
CA ALA A 208 -7.87 -21.63 -1.83
C ALA A 208 -6.80 -21.29 -2.87
N VAL A 209 -6.48 -20.00 -2.99
CA VAL A 209 -5.48 -19.50 -3.93
C VAL A 209 -4.05 -19.86 -3.47
N ILE A 210 -3.73 -19.73 -2.17
CA ILE A 210 -2.42 -20.15 -1.61
C ILE A 210 -2.17 -21.63 -1.90
N ARG A 211 -3.17 -22.51 -1.66
CA ARG A 211 -3.02 -23.95 -1.93
C ARG A 211 -2.68 -24.23 -3.39
N LYS A 212 -3.32 -23.52 -4.33
CA LYS A 212 -3.03 -23.66 -5.76
C LYS A 212 -1.61 -23.20 -6.12
N TYR A 213 -1.15 -22.12 -5.51
CA TYR A 213 0.21 -21.62 -5.69
C TYR A 213 1.24 -22.66 -5.23
N ASP A 214 1.07 -23.20 -4.03
CA ASP A 214 1.96 -24.24 -3.47
C ASP A 214 1.93 -25.54 -4.29
N GLU A 215 0.78 -25.93 -4.82
CA GLU A 215 0.66 -27.10 -5.71
C GLU A 215 1.35 -26.88 -7.06
N HIS A 216 1.39 -25.64 -7.57
CA HIS A 216 2.06 -25.32 -8.83
C HIS A 216 3.58 -25.35 -8.67
N LEU A 217 4.11 -24.79 -7.58
CA LEU A 217 5.53 -24.84 -7.26
C LEU A 217 6.06 -26.28 -7.09
N LYS A 218 5.24 -27.20 -6.57
CA LYS A 218 5.62 -28.62 -6.42
C LYS A 218 5.67 -29.41 -7.73
N LYS A 219 5.17 -28.85 -8.83
CA LYS A 219 5.11 -29.52 -10.15
C LYS A 219 6.20 -29.04 -11.11
N VAL A 220 6.98 -28.03 -10.71
CA VAL A 220 8.15 -27.49 -11.42
C VAL A 220 9.41 -28.05 -10.79
#